data_AF-A0A8I2ACN7-F1
#
_entry.id   AF-A0A8I2ACN7-F1
#
_cell.length_a   1.000
_cell.length_b   1.000
_cell.length_c   1.000
_cell.angle_alpha   90.00
_cell.angle_beta   90.00
_cell.angle_gamma   90.00
#
_symmetry.space_group_name_H-M   'P 1'
#
loop_
_entity.id
_entity.type
_entity.pdbx_description
1 polymer ?
#
loop_
_entity_poly.entity_id
_entity_poly.type
_entity_poly.pdbx_seq_one_letter_code
_entity_poly.pdbx_strand_id
1 'polypeptide(L)'
;MGILVEKSADCPYINFSEDGILEIEGRSITEDPFTFWQPLLEWVETYTKHPSPKTEVIIYMEYSNSSSNKYINELLRKLEECHRKTSSVRVTWRYEQDDESIYQLGRDFESMLHVPFEFIEVNTSADSSKRIRVKNKSNGSEAIITHRYWEAIVRNGHGEDYQILQEFSN
;
A
#
# COMPACT_ATOMS: atom_id res chain seq x y z
N MET A 1 13.09 9.29 7.03
CA MET A 1 12.63 9.71 5.68
C MET A 1 11.96 8.53 5.01
N GLY A 2 10.71 8.69 4.56
CA GLY A 2 9.95 7.64 3.87
C GLY A 2 10.44 7.36 2.44
N ILE A 3 9.86 6.35 1.80
CA ILE A 3 10.05 6.04 0.37
C ILE A 3 8.73 6.24 -0.37
N LEU A 4 8.78 6.95 -1.49
CA LEU A 4 7.67 7.10 -2.42
C LEU A 4 8.14 6.71 -3.82
N VAL A 5 7.43 5.78 -4.45
CA VAL A 5 7.67 5.37 -5.84
C VAL A 5 6.35 5.48 -6.60
N GLU A 6 6.38 6.23 -7.70
CA GLU A 6 5.22 6.40 -8.58
C GLU A 6 4.89 5.09 -9.30
N LYS A 7 3.59 4.85 -9.53
CA LYS A 7 3.10 3.69 -10.26
C LYS A 7 3.60 3.73 -11.72
N SER A 8 4.09 2.61 -12.24
CA SER A 8 4.39 2.44 -13.67
C SER A 8 3.58 1.28 -14.27
N ALA A 9 3.87 0.92 -15.53
CA ALA A 9 3.22 -0.19 -16.20
C ALA A 9 3.62 -1.57 -15.63
N ASP A 10 4.81 -1.66 -15.04
CA ASP A 10 5.48 -2.89 -14.61
C ASP A 10 5.93 -2.90 -13.14
N CYS A 11 5.91 -1.73 -12.48
CA CYS A 11 6.26 -1.56 -11.08
C CYS A 11 5.07 -0.97 -10.29
N PRO A 12 4.85 -1.45 -9.05
CA PRO A 12 3.77 -0.95 -8.22
C PRO A 12 4.11 0.44 -7.67
N TYR A 13 3.06 1.19 -7.35
CA TYR A 13 3.14 2.32 -6.43
C TYR A 13 3.63 1.84 -5.07
N ILE A 14 4.56 2.59 -4.47
CA ILE A 14 5.06 2.34 -3.12
C ILE A 14 4.94 3.62 -2.30
N ASN A 15 4.37 3.53 -1.11
CA ASN A 15 4.38 4.59 -0.12
C ASN A 15 4.70 4.03 1.27
N PHE A 16 5.95 4.15 1.67
CA PHE A 16 6.44 3.70 2.96
C PHE A 16 6.74 4.91 3.83
N SER A 17 5.94 5.10 4.87
CA SER A 17 6.05 6.21 5.81
C SER A 17 6.49 5.71 7.18
N GLU A 18 7.27 6.54 7.87
CA GLU A 18 7.76 6.26 9.24
C GLU A 18 6.64 6.37 10.28
N ASP A 19 5.48 6.94 9.91
CA ASP A 19 4.27 6.96 10.74
C ASP A 19 3.62 5.57 10.90
N GLY A 20 4.08 4.58 10.13
CA GLY A 20 3.60 3.21 10.15
C GLY A 20 2.67 2.84 9.01
N ILE A 21 2.47 3.70 8.00
CA ILE A 21 1.71 3.37 6.79
C ILE A 21 2.66 2.86 5.69
N LEU A 22 2.51 1.59 5.29
CA LEU A 22 3.27 0.97 4.21
C LEU A 22 2.30 0.47 3.12
N GLU A 23 2.27 1.13 1.97
CA GLU A 23 1.35 0.82 0.87
C GLU A 23 2.10 0.28 -0.34
N ILE A 24 1.52 -0.76 -0.96
CA ILE A 24 1.98 -1.37 -2.22
C ILE A 24 0.74 -1.53 -3.12
N GLU A 25 0.74 -0.87 -4.28
CA GLU A 25 -0.41 -0.88 -5.18
C GLU A 25 -0.04 -1.03 -6.66
N GLY A 26 -0.67 -1.96 -7.37
CA GLY A 26 -0.54 -2.10 -8.83
C GLY A 26 0.11 -3.41 -9.27
N ARG A 27 0.93 -3.35 -10.32
CA ARG A 27 1.55 -4.51 -10.96
C ARG A 27 3.01 -4.63 -10.57
N SER A 28 3.46 -5.83 -10.24
CA SER A 28 4.88 -6.10 -9.99
C SER A 28 5.39 -7.20 -10.90
N ILE A 29 5.82 -6.79 -12.10
CA ILE A 29 6.24 -7.65 -13.20
C ILE A 29 7.53 -7.17 -13.90
N THR A 30 8.26 -6.25 -13.28
CA THR A 30 9.56 -5.77 -13.77
C THR A 30 10.51 -6.92 -14.13
N GLU A 31 11.32 -6.70 -15.17
CA GLU A 31 12.37 -7.62 -15.62
C GLU A 31 13.55 -7.66 -14.64
N ASP A 32 13.75 -6.60 -13.84
CA ASP A 32 14.77 -6.53 -12.80
C ASP A 32 14.14 -6.32 -11.41
N PRO A 33 13.54 -7.38 -10.83
CA PRO A 33 12.91 -7.28 -9.51
C PRO A 33 13.91 -7.02 -8.39
N PHE A 34 15.19 -7.39 -8.56
CA PHE A 34 16.21 -7.15 -7.53
C PHE A 34 16.44 -5.64 -7.36
N THR A 35 16.71 -4.92 -8.45
CA THR A 35 16.95 -3.47 -8.40
C THR A 35 15.74 -2.70 -7.84
N PHE A 36 14.52 -3.17 -8.12
CA PHE A 36 13.31 -2.55 -7.59
C PHE A 36 13.09 -2.84 -6.09
N TRP A 37 13.15 -4.12 -5.68
CA TRP A 37 12.75 -4.52 -4.32
C TRP A 37 13.84 -4.38 -3.27
N GLN A 38 15.12 -4.43 -3.66
CA GLN A 38 16.23 -4.31 -2.72
C GLN A 38 16.18 -3.04 -1.85
N PRO A 39 16.03 -1.82 -2.41
CA PRO A 39 15.95 -0.61 -1.59
C PRO A 39 14.72 -0.60 -0.65
N LEU A 40 13.62 -1.25 -1.05
CA LEU A 40 12.40 -1.37 -0.23
C LEU A 40 12.63 -2.29 0.97
N LEU A 41 13.32 -3.41 0.76
CA LEU A 41 13.70 -4.34 1.83
C LEU A 41 14.65 -3.69 2.85
N GLU A 42 15.66 -2.96 2.36
CA GLU A 42 16.62 -2.24 3.20
C GLU A 42 15.94 -1.15 4.04
N TRP A 43 14.97 -0.46 3.45
CA TRP A 43 14.17 0.52 4.17
C TRP A 43 13.34 -0.13 5.27
N VAL A 44 12.63 -1.23 4.99
CA VAL A 44 11.84 -1.96 6.00
C VAL A 44 12.74 -2.50 7.11
N GLU A 45 13.92 -3.01 6.78
CA GLU A 45 14.90 -3.43 7.77
C GLU A 45 15.37 -2.27 8.67
N THR A 46 15.48 -1.06 8.13
CA THR A 46 15.79 0.13 8.93
C THR A 46 14.60 0.56 9.79
N TYR A 47 13.40 0.60 9.20
CA TYR A 47 12.15 0.94 9.89
C TYR A 47 11.89 0.05 11.11
N THR A 48 12.08 -1.27 10.97
CA THR A 48 11.83 -2.23 12.05
C THR A 48 12.73 -2.08 13.28
N LYS A 49 13.81 -1.29 13.22
CA LYS A 49 14.64 -0.94 14.39
C LYS A 49 13.93 0.04 15.32
N HIS A 50 13.14 0.96 14.76
CA HIS A 50 12.38 1.97 15.48
C HIS A 50 10.98 2.13 14.84
N PRO A 51 10.15 1.08 14.88
CA PRO A 51 8.87 1.09 14.18
C PRO A 51 7.88 2.02 14.87
N SER A 52 6.89 2.50 14.11
CA SER A 52 5.69 3.11 14.70
C SER A 52 5.02 2.11 15.64
N PRO A 53 4.38 2.56 16.75
CA PRO A 53 3.65 1.66 17.65
C PRO A 53 2.57 0.82 16.94
N LYS A 54 2.03 1.34 15.83
CA LYS A 54 1.10 0.64 14.94
C LYS A 54 1.61 0.75 13.51
N THR A 55 1.72 -0.38 12.83
CA THR A 55 2.08 -0.44 11.42
C THR A 55 0.92 -1.05 10.64
N GLU A 56 0.39 -0.31 9.67
CA GLU A 56 -0.59 -0.80 8.72
C GLU A 56 0.07 -1.02 7.36
N VAL A 57 0.08 -2.27 6.91
CA VAL A 57 0.57 -2.66 5.59
C VAL A 57 -0.64 -2.81 4.68
N ILE A 58 -0.72 -2.05 3.60
CA ILE A 58 -1.85 -2.07 2.67
C ILE A 58 -1.36 -2.58 1.34
N ILE A 59 -1.89 -3.71 0.90
CA ILE A 59 -1.49 -4.33 -0.37
C ILE A 59 -2.70 -4.40 -1.28
N TYR A 60 -2.58 -3.83 -2.48
CA TYR A 60 -3.58 -3.93 -3.53
C TYR A 60 -2.91 -4.27 -4.86
N MET A 61 -2.78 -5.57 -5.13
CA MET A 61 -2.11 -6.04 -6.35
C MET A 61 -3.11 -6.21 -7.48
N GLU A 62 -2.76 -5.72 -8.66
CA GLU A 62 -3.46 -6.07 -9.92
C GLU A 62 -2.87 -7.34 -10.51
N TYR A 63 -1.55 -7.52 -10.37
CA TYR A 63 -0.83 -8.68 -10.86
C TYR A 63 0.58 -8.72 -10.27
N SER A 64 1.09 -9.90 -9.96
CA SER A 64 2.50 -10.09 -9.60
C SER A 64 3.07 -11.36 -10.21
N ASN A 65 4.37 -11.36 -10.48
CA ASN A 65 5.09 -12.58 -10.84
C ASN A 65 5.72 -13.25 -9.60
N SER A 66 6.16 -14.51 -9.77
CA SER A 66 6.75 -15.31 -8.68
C SER A 66 7.98 -14.63 -8.03
N SER A 67 8.79 -13.94 -8.83
CA SER A 67 9.95 -13.19 -8.32
C SER A 67 9.52 -12.07 -7.38
N SER A 68 8.51 -11.28 -7.77
CA SER A 68 7.96 -10.22 -6.92
C SER A 68 7.29 -10.78 -5.67
N ASN A 69 6.57 -11.89 -5.78
CA ASN A 69 5.96 -12.55 -4.61
C ASN A 69 6.99 -12.99 -3.58
N LYS A 70 8.18 -13.42 -4.01
CA LYS A 70 9.29 -13.72 -3.11
C LYS A 70 9.71 -12.48 -2.30
N TYR A 71 9.85 -11.32 -2.95
CA TYR A 71 10.24 -10.08 -2.29
C TYR A 71 9.16 -9.53 -1.36
N ILE A 72 7.88 -9.59 -1.77
CA ILE A 72 6.75 -9.23 -0.92
C ILE A 72 6.72 -10.12 0.33
N ASN A 73 6.93 -11.44 0.17
CA ASN A 73 7.02 -12.34 1.31
C ASN A 73 8.16 -11.98 2.25
N GLU A 74 9.35 -11.72 1.70
CA GLU A 74 10.53 -11.35 2.50
C GLU A 74 10.29 -10.06 3.29
N LEU A 75 9.68 -9.05 2.66
CA LEU A 75 9.28 -7.81 3.30
C LEU A 75 8.30 -8.07 4.46
N LEU A 76 7.25 -8.85 4.21
CA LEU A 76 6.25 -9.19 5.23
C LEU A 76 6.84 -10.00 6.39
N ARG A 77 7.81 -10.88 6.15
CA ARG A 77 8.52 -11.62 7.22
C ARG A 77 9.31 -10.69 8.14
N LYS A 78 9.99 -9.67 7.59
CA LYS A 78 10.67 -8.66 8.42
C LYS A 78 9.67 -7.91 9.31
N LEU A 79 8.48 -7.61 8.79
CA LEU A 79 7.42 -6.96 9.57
C LEU A 79 6.76 -7.90 10.59
N GLU A 80 6.64 -9.19 10.31
CA GLU A 80 6.20 -10.21 11.28
C GLU A 80 7.14 -10.28 12.49
N GLU A 81 8.46 -10.26 12.27
CA GLU A 81 9.42 -10.23 13.37
C GLU A 81 9.27 -8.97 14.24
N CYS A 82 8.96 -7.83 13.60
CA CYS A 82 8.68 -6.57 14.28
C CYS A 82 7.38 -6.65 15.09
N HIS A 83 6.34 -7.29 14.55
CA HIS A 83 5.06 -7.50 15.21
C HIS A 83 5.21 -8.22 16.55
N ARG A 84 6.06 -9.24 16.58
CA ARG A 84 6.29 -10.06 17.77
C ARG A 84 7.07 -9.36 18.88
N LYS A 85 7.79 -8.27 18.57
CA LYS A 85 8.74 -7.64 19.50
C LYS A 85 8.24 -6.31 20.04
N THR A 86 7.80 -5.40 19.16
CA THR A 86 7.74 -3.97 19.50
C THR A 86 6.56 -3.20 18.92
N SER A 87 5.92 -3.70 17.85
CA SER A 87 4.85 -2.97 17.14
C SER A 87 3.61 -3.84 16.91
N SER A 88 2.44 -3.23 16.84
CA SER A 88 1.25 -3.89 16.31
C SER A 88 1.23 -3.76 14.80
N VAL A 89 1.51 -4.84 14.07
CA VAL A 89 1.46 -4.88 12.60
C VAL A 89 0.15 -5.52 12.17
N ARG A 90 -0.51 -4.97 11.16
CA ARG A 90 -1.65 -5.58 10.47
C ARG A 90 -1.48 -5.45 8.96
N VAL A 91 -1.81 -6.51 8.23
CA VAL A 91 -1.87 -6.50 6.77
C VAL A 91 -3.31 -6.33 6.32
N THR A 92 -3.57 -5.32 5.51
CA THR A 92 -4.83 -5.09 4.80
C THR A 92 -4.64 -5.52 3.35
N TRP A 93 -5.20 -6.66 2.98
CA TRP A 93 -5.14 -7.20 1.62
C TRP A 93 -6.39 -6.81 0.84
N ARG A 94 -6.24 -5.94 -0.14
CA ARG A 94 -7.33 -5.52 -1.02
C ARG A 94 -7.30 -6.34 -2.31
N TYR A 95 -8.46 -6.73 -2.80
CA TYR A 95 -8.62 -7.51 -4.02
C TYR A 95 -9.95 -7.19 -4.70
N GLU A 96 -10.03 -7.36 -6.02
CA GLU A 96 -11.29 -7.18 -6.76
C GLU A 96 -12.19 -8.40 -6.60
N GLN A 97 -13.52 -8.21 -6.52
CA GLN A 97 -14.49 -9.29 -6.31
C GLN A 97 -14.32 -10.46 -7.30
N ASP A 98 -14.02 -10.16 -8.56
CA ASP A 98 -13.88 -11.14 -9.62
C ASP A 98 -12.44 -11.66 -9.80
N ASP A 99 -11.50 -11.23 -8.95
CA ASP A 99 -10.09 -11.65 -8.99
C ASP A 99 -9.75 -12.65 -7.89
N GLU A 100 -10.24 -13.88 -8.07
CA GLU A 100 -9.95 -15.01 -7.18
C GLU A 100 -8.44 -15.31 -7.08
N SER A 101 -7.67 -14.98 -8.12
CA SER A 101 -6.23 -15.26 -8.16
C SER A 101 -5.45 -14.38 -7.18
N ILE A 102 -5.78 -13.09 -7.14
CA ILE A 102 -5.18 -12.13 -6.20
C ILE A 102 -5.67 -12.39 -4.77
N TYR A 103 -6.95 -12.76 -4.61
CA TYR A 103 -7.45 -13.20 -3.31
C TYR A 103 -6.66 -14.40 -2.79
N GLN A 104 -6.52 -15.45 -3.59
CA GLN A 104 -5.79 -16.67 -3.21
C GLN A 104 -4.32 -16.38 -2.88
N LEU A 105 -3.65 -15.51 -3.63
CA LEU A 105 -2.29 -15.09 -3.32
C LEU A 105 -2.19 -14.46 -1.92
N GLY A 106 -3.15 -13.63 -1.54
CA GLY A 106 -3.22 -13.06 -0.19
C GLY A 106 -3.45 -14.14 0.89
N ARG A 107 -4.31 -15.12 0.62
CA ARG A 107 -4.54 -16.28 1.51
C ARG A 107 -3.28 -17.13 1.67
N ASP A 108 -2.51 -17.30 0.60
CA ASP A 108 -1.23 -18.01 0.65
C ASP A 108 -0.25 -17.27 1.57
N PHE A 109 -0.16 -15.94 1.47
CA PHE A 109 0.66 -15.14 2.40
C PHE A 109 0.19 -15.23 3.85
N GLU A 110 -1.11 -15.11 4.10
CA GLU A 110 -1.69 -15.26 5.44
C GLU A 110 -1.32 -16.62 6.05
N SER A 111 -1.38 -17.70 5.27
CA SER A 111 -1.05 -19.04 5.76
C SER A 111 0.41 -19.22 6.18
N MET A 112 1.31 -18.35 5.71
CA MET A 112 2.76 -18.44 5.92
C MET A 112 3.30 -17.46 6.97
N LEU A 113 2.46 -16.56 7.50
CA LEU A 113 2.87 -15.42 8.33
C LEU A 113 2.01 -15.32 9.60
N HIS A 114 2.62 -15.03 10.75
CA HIS A 114 1.90 -14.83 12.01
C HIS A 114 1.61 -13.35 12.27
N VAL A 115 0.95 -12.68 11.34
CA VAL A 115 0.43 -11.32 11.50
C VAL A 115 -1.07 -11.30 11.18
N PRO A 116 -1.87 -10.43 11.80
CA PRO A 116 -3.27 -10.26 11.43
C PRO A 116 -3.42 -9.83 9.96
N PHE A 117 -4.21 -10.57 9.19
CA PHE A 117 -4.66 -10.20 7.86
C PHE A 117 -6.13 -9.77 7.89
N GLU A 118 -6.43 -8.70 7.17
CA GLU A 118 -7.78 -8.21 6.90
C GLU A 118 -7.96 -8.18 5.37
N PHE A 119 -8.96 -8.91 4.87
CA PHE A 119 -9.26 -8.98 3.45
C PHE A 119 -10.40 -8.01 3.13
N ILE A 120 -10.15 -7.08 2.20
CA ILE A 120 -11.12 -6.08 1.76
C ILE A 120 -11.39 -6.26 0.27
N GLU A 121 -12.60 -6.67 -0.06
CA GLU A 121 -13.10 -6.71 -1.42
C GLU A 121 -13.36 -5.27 -1.93
N VAL A 122 -12.83 -4.94 -3.11
CA VAL A 122 -13.03 -3.63 -3.76
C VAL A 122 -13.78 -3.77 -5.08
N ASN A 123 -14.76 -2.90 -5.31
CA ASN A 123 -15.54 -2.84 -6.54
C ASN A 123 -14.94 -1.82 -7.51
N THR A 124 -14.08 -2.29 -8.42
CA THR A 124 -13.34 -1.44 -9.38
C THR A 124 -14.24 -0.68 -10.37
N SER A 125 -15.48 -1.14 -10.60
CA SER A 125 -16.41 -0.50 -11.53
C SER A 125 -17.05 0.80 -11.00
N ALA A 126 -17.05 1.07 -9.70
CA ALA A 126 -17.71 2.25 -9.13
C ALA A 126 -16.79 3.21 -8.36
N ASP A 127 -15.73 2.71 -7.70
CA ASP A 127 -14.88 3.54 -6.82
C ASP A 127 -13.62 4.10 -7.49
N SER A 128 -13.05 3.40 -8.46
CA SER A 128 -11.81 3.82 -9.16
C SER A 128 -12.04 4.95 -10.15
N SER A 129 -13.28 5.14 -10.60
CA SER A 129 -13.66 6.15 -11.60
C SER A 129 -13.98 7.50 -10.98
N LYS A 130 -14.28 7.55 -9.67
CA LYS A 130 -14.54 8.81 -8.97
C LYS A 130 -13.21 9.50 -8.70
N ARG A 131 -12.98 10.61 -9.37
CA ARG A 131 -11.82 11.47 -9.13
C ARG A 131 -12.28 12.69 -8.36
N ILE A 132 -11.41 13.22 -7.53
CA ILE A 132 -11.64 14.51 -6.89
C ILE A 132 -10.43 15.40 -7.11
N ARG A 133 -10.69 16.70 -7.25
CA ARG A 133 -9.65 17.73 -7.23
C ARG A 133 -9.52 18.21 -5.81
N VAL A 134 -8.35 18.06 -5.21
CA VAL A 134 -8.03 18.58 -3.88
C VAL A 134 -7.04 19.74 -3.97
N LYS A 135 -7.11 20.65 -3.01
CA LYS A 135 -6.19 21.75 -2.83
C LYS A 135 -5.58 21.70 -1.44
N ASN A 136 -4.26 21.74 -1.34
CA ASN A 136 -3.56 21.85 -0.07
C ASN A 136 -3.74 23.27 0.50
N LYS A 137 -4.18 23.38 1.76
CA LYS A 137 -4.46 24.67 2.41
C LYS A 137 -3.20 25.45 2.77
N SER A 138 -2.08 24.77 2.97
CA SER A 138 -0.81 25.36 3.44
C SER A 138 0.01 25.98 2.32
N ASN A 139 0.06 25.36 1.15
CA ASN A 139 0.86 25.84 0.01
C ASN A 139 0.03 26.19 -1.24
N GLY A 140 -1.28 25.91 -1.23
CA GLY A 140 -2.19 26.19 -2.33
C GLY A 140 -2.06 25.26 -3.54
N SER A 141 -1.26 24.20 -3.48
CA SER A 141 -1.10 23.25 -4.58
C SER A 141 -2.38 22.45 -4.82
N GLU A 142 -2.65 22.11 -6.07
CA GLU A 142 -3.84 21.37 -6.48
C GLU A 142 -3.44 20.05 -7.12
N ALA A 143 -4.18 18.99 -6.79
CA ALA A 143 -3.98 17.66 -7.35
C ALA A 143 -5.32 17.02 -7.69
N ILE A 144 -5.36 16.25 -8.77
CA ILE A 144 -6.50 15.36 -9.07
C ILE A 144 -6.11 13.98 -8.56
N ILE A 145 -6.87 13.48 -7.60
CA ILE A 145 -6.63 12.20 -6.95
C ILE A 145 -7.89 11.33 -7.08
N THR A 146 -7.75 10.02 -6.94
CA THR A 146 -8.91 9.15 -6.85
C THR A 146 -9.63 9.40 -5.52
N HIS A 147 -10.95 9.20 -5.50
CA HIS A 147 -11.74 9.26 -4.26
C HIS A 147 -11.18 8.30 -3.20
N ARG A 148 -10.68 7.14 -3.63
CA ARG A 148 -9.97 6.20 -2.77
C ARG A 148 -8.69 6.77 -2.13
N TYR A 149 -7.87 7.49 -2.89
CA TYR A 149 -6.66 8.14 -2.32
C TYR A 149 -7.05 9.24 -1.33
N TRP A 150 -8.15 9.93 -1.57
CA TRP A 150 -8.71 10.88 -0.62
C TRP A 150 -9.13 10.24 0.71
N GLU A 151 -9.84 9.11 0.66
CA GLU A 151 -10.20 8.37 1.87
C GLU A 151 -8.99 7.92 2.68
N ALA A 152 -7.89 7.54 2.01
CA ALA A 152 -6.63 7.22 2.67
C ALA A 152 -6.03 8.45 3.39
N ILE A 153 -6.00 9.61 2.72
CA ILE A 153 -5.55 10.89 3.34
C ILE A 153 -6.39 11.22 4.58
N VAL A 154 -7.71 11.09 4.49
CA VAL A 154 -8.63 11.36 5.61
C VAL A 154 -8.41 10.37 6.75
N ARG A 155 -8.28 9.08 6.45
CA ARG A 155 -8.03 8.02 7.45
C ARG A 155 -6.70 8.21 8.18
N ASN A 156 -5.69 8.73 7.49
CA ASN A 156 -4.38 9.06 8.06
C ASN A 156 -4.38 10.39 8.83
N GLY A 157 -5.53 11.04 9.02
CA GLY A 157 -5.66 12.28 9.79
C GLY A 157 -5.21 13.54 9.04
N HIS A 158 -4.84 13.41 7.77
CA HIS A 158 -4.38 14.52 6.92
C HIS A 158 -5.52 15.18 6.12
N GLY A 159 -6.76 14.72 6.27
CA GLY A 159 -7.91 15.27 5.54
C GLY A 159 -8.12 16.77 5.80
N GLU A 160 -7.77 17.27 6.97
CA GLU A 160 -7.92 18.69 7.32
C GLU A 160 -6.93 19.60 6.59
N ASP A 161 -5.80 19.07 6.11
CA ASP A 161 -4.76 19.81 5.37
C ASP A 161 -5.19 20.16 3.94
N TYR A 162 -6.26 19.55 3.46
CA TYR A 162 -6.73 19.65 2.09
C TYR A 162 -8.19 20.12 2.02
N GLN A 163 -8.55 20.70 0.89
CA GLN A 163 -9.90 21.11 0.55
C GLN A 163 -10.30 20.44 -0.76
N ILE A 164 -11.45 19.77 -0.77
CA ILE A 164 -12.04 19.26 -2.01
C ILE A 164 -12.58 20.46 -2.80
N LEU A 165 -12.09 20.62 -4.03
CA LEU A 165 -12.53 21.67 -4.96
C LEU A 165 -13.62 21.17 -5.92
N GLN A 166 -13.52 19.92 -6.35
CA GLN A 166 -14.43 19.35 -7.36
C GLN A 166 -14.47 17.83 -7.26
N GLU A 167 -15.65 17.26 -7.45
CA GLU A 167 -15.86 15.82 -7.57
C GLU A 167 -16.25 15.49 -9.02
N PHE A 168 -15.60 14.47 -9.58
CA PHE A 168 -15.87 13.94 -10.90
C PHE A 168 -16.54 12.59 -10.72
N SER A 169 -17.84 12.54 -10.97
CA SER A 169 -18.60 11.30 -11.10
C SER A 169 -18.72 10.98 -12.59
N ASN A 170 -18.39 9.75 -12.98
CA ASN A 170 -18.58 9.26 -14.34
C ASN A 170 -20.07 8.93 -14.58
#